data_AF-A0A2J0LWW2-F1
#
_entry.id   AF-A0A2J0LWW2-F1
#
_cell.length_a   1.000
_cell.length_b   1.000
_cell.length_c   1.000
_cell.angle_alpha   90.00
_cell.angle_beta   90.00
_cell.angle_gamma   90.00
#
_symmetry.space_group_name_H-M   'P 1'
#
loop_
_entity.id
_entity.type
_entity.pdbx_description
1 polymer ?
#
loop_
_entity_poly.entity_id
_entity_poly.type
_entity_poly.pdbx_seq_one_letter_code
_entity_poly.pdbx_strand_id
1 'polypeptide(L)' 'PRAQRRAITQPLLQFEERYPRNEAMARAYLSGQHSMQAIAQHFGVHYSTVSRTIKNFELATKT' A
#
# COMPACT_ATOMS: atom_id res chain seq x y z
N PRO A 1 18.60 7.17 -18.30
CA PRO A 1 17.13 7.15 -18.16
C PRO A 1 16.67 5.93 -17.33
N ARG A 2 16.64 6.06 -16.00
CA ARG A 2 16.30 4.96 -15.08
C ARG A 2 14.78 4.75 -14.99
N ALA A 3 14.17 4.40 -16.12
CA ALA A 3 12.83 3.81 -16.17
C ALA A 3 12.92 2.29 -15.96
N GLN A 4 13.73 1.85 -14.99
CA GLN A 4 13.78 0.44 -14.57
C GLN A 4 12.95 0.29 -13.32
N ARG A 5 11.63 0.23 -13.49
CA ARG A 5 10.74 -0.50 -12.57
C ARG A 5 9.37 -0.71 -13.18
N ARG A 6 9.36 -1.34 -14.35
CA ARG A 6 8.29 -2.29 -14.67
C ARG A 6 8.50 -3.53 -13.80
N ALA A 7 8.36 -3.37 -12.49
CA ALA A 7 8.12 -4.52 -11.66
C ALA A 7 6.65 -4.85 -11.89
N ILE A 8 6.40 -6.08 -12.29
CA ILE A 8 5.10 -6.73 -12.32
C ILE A 8 4.71 -6.95 -10.85
N THR A 9 4.62 -5.84 -10.12
CA THR A 9 4.15 -5.76 -8.76
C THR A 9 2.64 -5.91 -8.87
N GLN A 10 2.00 -6.73 -8.04
CA GLN A 10 0.54 -6.81 -8.04
C GLN A 10 -0.04 -5.39 -8.15
N PRO A 11 -0.91 -5.11 -9.15
CA PRO A 11 -1.42 -3.76 -9.33
C PRO A 11 -2.05 -3.34 -8.00
N LEU A 12 -1.72 -2.15 -7.51
CA LEU A 12 -2.38 -1.59 -6.32
C LEU A 12 -3.92 -1.61 -6.51
N LEU A 13 -4.37 -1.59 -7.77
CA LEU A 13 -5.72 -1.86 -8.22
C LEU A 13 -6.32 -3.18 -7.66
N GLN A 14 -5.58 -4.29 -7.63
CA GLN A 14 -6.09 -5.56 -7.08
C GLN A 14 -6.38 -5.47 -5.58
N PHE A 15 -5.56 -4.74 -4.83
CA PHE A 15 -5.81 -4.51 -3.41
C PHE A 15 -6.99 -3.55 -3.22
N GLU A 16 -7.09 -2.53 -4.07
CA GLU A 16 -8.18 -1.55 -4.05
C GLU A 16 -9.55 -2.15 -4.41
N GLU A 17 -9.60 -3.09 -5.36
CA GLU A 17 -10.83 -3.81 -5.72
C GLU A 17 -11.24 -4.83 -4.66
N ARG A 18 -10.27 -5.46 -3.98
CA ARG A 18 -10.52 -6.54 -3.03
C ARG A 18 -10.76 -6.07 -1.60
N TYR A 19 -10.19 -4.93 -1.22
CA TYR A 19 -10.20 -4.45 0.16
C TYR A 19 -10.61 -2.98 0.25
N PRO A 20 -11.20 -2.56 1.38
CA PRO A 20 -11.40 -1.14 1.65
C PRO A 20 -10.07 -0.39 1.53
N ARG A 21 -10.12 0.84 1.02
CA ARG A 21 -8.95 1.70 0.74
C ARG A 21 -7.84 1.61 1.81
N ASN A 22 -8.22 1.69 3.08
CA ASN A 22 -7.28 1.65 4.19
C ASN A 22 -6.57 0.30 4.32
N GLU A 23 -7.33 -0.79 4.27
CA GLU A 23 -6.80 -2.14 4.34
C GLU A 23 -5.98 -2.48 3.07
N ALA A 24 -6.41 -1.99 1.91
CA ALA A 24 -5.67 -2.10 0.66
C ALA A 24 -4.26 -1.50 0.77
N MET A 25 -4.14 -0.29 1.36
CA MET A 25 -2.84 0.36 1.60
C MET A 25 -1.94 -0.46 2.54
N ALA A 26 -2.51 -0.98 3.63
CA ALA A 26 -1.74 -1.77 4.60
C ALA A 26 -1.29 -3.12 4.01
N ARG A 27 -2.18 -3.84 3.34
CA ARG A 27 -1.87 -5.13 2.69
C ARG A 27 -0.87 -4.96 1.54
N ALA A 28 -0.98 -3.89 0.76
CA ALA A 28 0.00 -3.58 -0.27
C ALA A 28 1.40 -3.35 0.32
N TYR A 29 1.51 -2.67 1.46
CA TYR A 29 2.79 -2.51 2.15
C TYR A 29 3.32 -3.83 2.71
N LEU A 30 2.47 -4.61 3.38
CA LEU A 30 2.83 -5.91 3.95
C LEU A 30 3.21 -6.96 2.90
N SER A 31 2.74 -6.80 1.65
CA SER A 31 3.20 -7.62 0.53
C SER A 31 4.72 -7.47 0.27
N GLY A 32 5.34 -6.42 0.77
CA GLY A 32 6.76 -6.11 0.59
C GLY A 32 7.13 -5.65 -0.82
N GLN A 33 6.15 -5.58 -1.73
CA GLN A 33 6.41 -5.29 -3.14
C GLN A 33 6.31 -3.79 -3.47
N HIS A 34 5.68 -2.99 -2.60
CA HIS A 34 5.44 -1.56 -2.79
C HIS A 34 6.00 -0.74 -1.63
N SER A 35 6.58 0.42 -1.92
CA SER A 35 6.99 1.38 -0.88
C SER A 35 5.79 2.20 -0.41
N MET A 36 5.84 2.73 0.82
CA MET A 36 4.79 3.64 1.32
C MET A 36 4.55 4.84 0.40
N GLN A 37 5.60 5.35 -0.25
CA GLN A 37 5.48 6.47 -1.18
C GLN A 37 4.76 6.09 -2.48
N ALA A 38 5.04 4.91 -3.03
CA ALA A 38 4.35 4.40 -4.22
C ALA A 38 2.85 4.18 -3.93
N ILE A 39 2.54 3.60 -2.77
CA ILE A 39 1.18 3.42 -2.28
C ILE A 39 0.50 4.79 -2.12
N ALA A 40 1.18 5.74 -1.47
CA ALA A 40 0.66 7.09 -1.26
C ALA A 40 0.31 7.79 -2.58
N GLN A 41 1.17 7.68 -3.59
CA GLN A 41 0.93 8.23 -4.92
C GLN A 41 -0.27 7.59 -5.62
N HIS A 42 -0.41 6.27 -5.56
CA HIS A 42 -1.55 5.55 -6.17
C HIS A 42 -2.88 5.96 -5.54
N PHE A 43 -2.96 6.00 -4.21
CA PHE A 43 -4.19 6.34 -3.50
C PHE A 43 -4.44 7.85 -3.39
N GLY A 44 -3.55 8.69 -3.93
CA GLY A 44 -3.66 10.16 -3.85
C GLY A 44 -3.63 10.69 -2.41
N VAL A 45 -2.86 10.06 -1.53
CA VAL A 45 -2.72 10.45 -0.12
C VAL A 45 -1.29 10.86 0.22
N HIS A 46 -1.14 11.51 1.37
CA HIS A 46 0.17 11.75 1.94
C HIS A 46 0.74 10.47 2.60
N TYR A 47 2.07 10.31 2.59
CA TYR A 47 2.74 9.13 3.16
C TYR A 47 2.39 8.89 4.64
N SER A 48 2.13 9.96 5.40
CA SER A 48 1.73 9.90 6.80
C SER A 48 0.39 9.18 6.99
N THR A 49 -0.51 9.28 6.02
CA THR A 49 -1.78 8.56 6.03
C THR A 49 -1.51 7.07 5.91
N VAL A 50 -0.74 6.66 4.90
CA VAL A 50 -0.34 5.25 4.70
C VAL A 50 0.30 4.67 5.96
N SER A 51 1.23 5.40 6.59
CA SER A 51 1.87 4.98 7.83
C SER A 51 0.88 4.75 8.98
N ARG A 52 -0.06 5.68 9.20
CA ARG A 52 -1.13 5.50 10.21
C ARG A 52 -1.98 4.28 9.92
N THR A 53 -2.34 4.07 8.65
CA THR A 53 -3.16 2.95 8.25
C THR A 53 -2.48 1.60 8.49
N ILE A 54 -1.19 1.50 8.19
CA ILE A 54 -0.38 0.31 8.46
C ILE A 54 -0.35 0.02 9.96
N LYS A 55 -0.09 1.03 10.81
CA LYS A 55 -0.09 0.86 12.27
C LYS A 55 -1.43 0.36 12.81
N ASN A 56 -2.53 0.94 12.34
CA ASN A 56 -3.86 0.51 12.74
C ASN A 56 -4.16 -0.93 12.29
N PHE A 57 -3.69 -1.30 11.10
CA PHE A 57 -3.83 -2.65 10.60
C PHE A 57 -3.03 -3.65 11.43
N GLU A 58 -1.76 -3.37 11.72
CA GLU A 58 -0.93 -4.22 12.59
C GLU A 58 -1.52 -4.40 13.99
N LEU A 59 -2.07 -3.34 14.58
CA LEU A 59 -2.78 -3.43 15.87
C LEU A 59 -3.98 -4.38 15.80
N ALA A 60 -4.74 -4.31 14.70
CA ALA A 60 -5.90 -5.18 14.49
C ALA A 60 -5.52 -6.64 14.25
N THR A 61 -4.42 -6.93 13.55
CA THR A 61 -3.97 -8.32 13.30
C THR A 61 -3.27 -8.96 14.50
N LYS A 62 -2.81 -8.17 15.47
CA LYS A 62 -2.04 -8.65 16.64
C LYS A 62 -2.92 -8.99 17.84
N THR A 63 -4.25 -8.97 17.68
CA THR A 63 -5.25 -9.34 18.70
C THR A 63 -5.83 -10.71 18.36
#